data_AF-A0A157R1A1-F1
#
_entry.id   AF-A0A157R1A1-F1
#
_cell.length_a   1.000
_cell.length_b   1.000
_cell.length_c   1.000
_cell.angle_alpha   90.00
_cell.angle_beta   90.00
_cell.angle_gamma   90.00
#
_symmetry.space_group_name_H-M   'P 1'
#
loop_
_entity.id
_entity.type
_entity.pdbx_description
1 polymer ?
#
loop_
_entity_poly.entity_id
_entity_poly.type
_entity_poly.pdbx_seq_one_letter_code
_entity_poly.pdbx_strand_id
1 'polypeptide(L)'
;MPQYHAFQPNPTTPATRLPARACDSQFHVFGPADRYPVRAGAAYEMPSATIEVALRLHRLLGIERGVIVQATTYGADHQVVLDGLAAAGPDYRGCANAVALTECDDAYIARLHDAGVRGARFTRQGLGISMQQADFDRAIARIRELGWYAKFQPEPDGMMAQLRQFERLDIPVLIDHMGRADPAAGEADPTRQALLALLARGNFWVMLSLTEKLSKTGHPWDDVLPLAQALIAANPDRVVWGSDWPHPVSAKPTPDEGQLVDQLARYAGDTATLQKILVDNPATLFGFDA
;
A
#
# COMPACT_ATOMS: atom_id res chain seq x y z
N MET A 1 3.94 21.68 12.81
CA MET A 1 3.63 20.70 11.75
C MET A 1 2.15 20.84 11.39
N PRO A 2 1.74 20.53 10.14
CA PRO A 2 0.32 20.52 9.80
C PRO A 2 -0.43 19.53 10.71
N GLN A 3 -1.62 19.90 11.18
CA GLN A 3 -2.49 18.97 11.88
C GLN A 3 -3.21 18.13 10.84
N TYR A 4 -2.91 16.84 10.78
CA TYR A 4 -3.60 15.89 9.90
C TYR A 4 -4.86 15.38 10.57
N HIS A 5 -5.87 15.06 9.76
CA HIS A 5 -7.04 14.34 10.23
C HIS A 5 -6.63 12.94 10.72
N ALA A 6 -7.34 12.44 11.73
CA ALA A 6 -7.32 11.03 12.07
C ALA A 6 -8.10 10.23 10.99
N PHE A 7 -8.51 9.01 11.34
CA PHE A 7 -9.41 8.18 10.56
C PHE A 7 -10.89 8.45 10.91
N GLN A 8 -11.83 7.93 10.11
CA GLN A 8 -13.26 8.04 10.38
C GLN A 8 -13.58 7.26 11.66
N PRO A 9 -14.06 7.90 12.76
CA PRO A 9 -14.28 7.21 14.02
C PRO A 9 -15.41 6.18 13.97
N ASN A 10 -16.39 6.36 13.09
CA ASN A 10 -17.56 5.48 12.98
C ASN A 10 -17.80 5.09 11.50
N PRO A 11 -16.95 4.24 10.93
CA PRO A 11 -17.10 3.81 9.54
C PRO A 11 -18.39 3.02 9.35
N THR A 12 -18.99 3.18 8.17
CA THR A 12 -20.17 2.41 7.81
C THR A 12 -19.83 0.94 7.53
N THR A 13 -20.78 0.04 7.80
CA THR A 13 -20.70 -1.33 7.28
C THR A 13 -20.89 -1.28 5.76
N PRO A 14 -19.99 -1.86 4.95
CA PRO A 14 -20.12 -1.83 3.50
C PRO A 14 -21.38 -2.59 3.05
N ALA A 15 -22.02 -2.11 1.99
CA ALA A 15 -23.10 -2.86 1.35
C ALA A 15 -22.57 -4.14 0.67
N THR A 16 -21.33 -4.09 0.20
CA THR A 16 -20.63 -5.21 -0.41
C THR A 16 -20.08 -6.15 0.64
N ARG A 17 -20.49 -7.41 0.58
CA ARG A 17 -19.88 -8.47 1.37
C ARG A 17 -18.59 -8.94 0.71
N LEU A 18 -17.48 -8.82 1.42
CA LEU A 18 -16.18 -9.30 0.95
C LEU A 18 -16.12 -10.84 0.93
N PRO A 19 -15.35 -11.43 -0.01
CA PRO A 19 -15.07 -12.86 0.01
C PRO A 19 -14.28 -13.25 1.28
N ALA A 20 -14.39 -14.51 1.69
CA ALA A 20 -13.55 -15.04 2.76
C ALA A 20 -12.07 -14.82 2.41
N ARG A 21 -11.24 -14.57 3.42
CA ARG A 21 -9.82 -14.28 3.28
C ARG A 21 -9.51 -13.00 2.52
N ALA A 22 -10.45 -12.07 2.42
CA ALA A 22 -10.19 -10.76 1.82
C ALA A 22 -9.02 -10.06 2.51
N CYS A 23 -8.15 -9.45 1.71
CA CYS A 23 -6.92 -8.81 2.15
C CYS A 23 -6.96 -7.29 1.95
N ASP A 24 -6.66 -6.55 3.02
CA ASP A 24 -6.22 -5.17 2.90
C ASP A 24 -4.70 -5.13 2.67
N SER A 25 -4.29 -4.86 1.44
CA SER A 25 -2.90 -4.93 1.02
C SER A 25 -2.07 -3.70 1.43
N GLN A 26 -2.67 -2.72 2.12
CA GLN A 26 -1.98 -1.52 2.58
C GLN A 26 -2.76 -0.80 3.67
N PHE A 27 -2.26 -0.91 4.90
CA PHE A 27 -2.60 0.01 5.98
C PHE A 27 -1.36 0.32 6.84
N HIS A 28 -1.48 1.32 7.70
CA HIS A 28 -0.43 1.80 8.59
C HIS A 28 -0.90 1.78 10.03
N VAL A 29 0.03 1.61 10.97
CA VAL A 29 -0.23 1.77 12.40
C VAL A 29 0.59 2.96 12.88
N PHE A 30 -0.05 3.85 13.64
CA PHE A 30 0.58 5.00 14.25
C PHE A 30 0.37 4.98 15.77
N GLY A 31 1.47 4.95 16.51
CA GLY A 31 1.45 5.15 17.94
C GLY A 31 0.90 3.97 18.75
N PRO A 32 0.72 4.17 20.07
CA PRO A 32 0.82 5.48 20.75
C PRO A 32 2.27 5.99 20.82
N ALA A 33 2.44 7.33 20.82
CA ALA A 33 3.73 8.00 20.63
C ALA A 33 4.73 7.80 21.78
N ASP A 34 4.23 7.47 22.97
CA ASP A 34 5.02 7.11 24.15
C ASP A 34 5.75 5.77 24.00
N ARG A 35 5.15 4.83 23.25
CA ARG A 35 5.74 3.53 22.93
C ARG A 35 6.51 3.54 21.61
N TYR A 36 5.99 4.25 20.62
CA TYR A 36 6.59 4.34 19.28
C TYR A 36 6.83 5.82 18.93
N PRO A 37 7.97 6.39 19.35
CA PRO A 37 8.27 7.78 19.09
C PRO A 37 8.49 8.02 17.59
N VAL A 38 8.04 9.18 17.11
CA VAL A 38 8.35 9.65 15.75
C VAL A 38 9.86 9.89 15.63
N ARG A 39 10.47 9.47 14.51
CA ARG A 39 11.90 9.65 14.29
C ARG A 39 12.23 11.14 14.16
N ALA A 40 13.45 11.52 14.55
CA ALA A 40 13.97 12.86 14.29
C ALA A 40 13.94 13.20 12.78
N GLY A 41 13.43 14.38 12.45
CA GLY A 41 13.33 14.84 11.05
C GLY A 41 12.25 14.13 10.22
N ALA A 42 11.25 13.52 10.85
CA ALA A 42 10.06 13.04 10.13
C ALA A 42 9.34 14.20 9.42
N ALA A 43 8.86 13.96 8.20
CA ALA A 43 8.13 14.96 7.40
C ALA A 43 6.73 15.26 7.96
N TYR A 44 6.17 14.34 8.75
CA TYR A 44 4.85 14.45 9.34
C TYR A 44 4.72 13.59 10.60
N GLU A 45 3.73 13.94 11.42
CA GLU A 45 3.25 13.19 12.56
C GLU A 45 1.73 13.02 12.41
N MET A 46 1.22 11.80 12.59
CA MET A 46 -0.20 11.49 12.52
C MET A 46 -0.79 11.32 13.92
N PRO A 47 -2.08 11.62 14.13
CA PRO A 47 -2.81 11.15 15.31
C PRO A 47 -2.67 9.63 15.51
N SER A 48 -2.81 9.19 16.76
CA SER A 48 -2.74 7.76 17.11
C SER A 48 -3.81 6.95 16.36
N ALA A 49 -3.37 5.86 15.75
CA ALA A 49 -4.14 4.91 14.97
C ALA A 49 -3.54 3.51 15.20
N THR A 50 -3.94 2.89 16.31
CA THR A 50 -3.28 1.66 16.80
C THR A 50 -3.73 0.42 16.05
N ILE A 51 -2.96 -0.67 16.18
CA ILE A 51 -3.31 -1.96 15.57
C ILE A 51 -4.66 -2.49 16.07
N GLU A 52 -5.02 -2.28 17.33
CA GLU A 52 -6.29 -2.73 17.88
C GLU A 52 -7.49 -2.05 17.22
N VAL A 53 -7.32 -0.78 16.81
CA VAL A 53 -8.34 -0.04 16.05
C VAL A 53 -8.41 -0.57 14.63
N ALA A 54 -7.27 -0.77 13.96
CA ALA A 54 -7.22 -1.35 12.61
C ALA A 54 -7.89 -2.73 12.57
N LEU A 55 -7.62 -3.61 13.54
CA LEU A 55 -8.23 -4.95 13.60
C LEU A 55 -9.75 -4.89 13.88
N ARG A 56 -10.23 -3.89 14.61
CA ARG A 56 -11.67 -3.67 14.80
C ARG A 56 -12.32 -3.21 13.50
N LEU A 57 -11.66 -2.32 12.78
CA LEU A 57 -12.08 -1.89 11.45
C LEU A 57 -12.13 -3.09 10.48
N HIS A 58 -11.06 -3.91 10.44
CA HIS A 58 -11.01 -5.08 9.55
C HIS A 58 -12.17 -6.05 9.83
N ARG A 59 -12.50 -6.31 11.11
CA ARG A 59 -13.68 -7.12 11.48
C ARG A 59 -14.99 -6.53 10.99
N LEU A 60 -15.15 -5.21 11.03
CA LEU A 60 -16.36 -4.54 10.52
C LEU A 60 -16.47 -4.70 9.00
N LEU A 61 -15.35 -4.57 8.28
CA LEU A 61 -15.31 -4.64 6.82
C LEU A 61 -15.35 -6.07 6.26
N GLY A 62 -15.08 -7.08 7.10
CA GLY A 62 -14.93 -8.48 6.67
C GLY A 62 -13.55 -8.79 6.08
N ILE A 63 -12.53 -8.03 6.46
CA ILE A 63 -11.13 -8.28 6.08
C ILE A 63 -10.54 -9.29 7.07
N GLU A 64 -9.89 -10.32 6.54
CA GLU A 64 -9.29 -11.41 7.31
C GLU A 64 -7.77 -11.46 7.17
N ARG A 65 -7.21 -10.80 6.15
CA ARG A 65 -5.76 -10.69 5.93
C ARG A 65 -5.34 -9.24 5.78
N GLY A 66 -4.08 -8.91 6.09
CA GLY A 66 -3.61 -7.55 5.92
C GLY A 66 -2.12 -7.38 5.75
N VAL A 67 -1.71 -6.25 5.17
CA VAL A 67 -0.30 -5.86 5.06
C VAL A 67 -0.05 -4.57 5.81
N ILE A 68 0.64 -4.68 6.95
CA ILE A 68 1.08 -3.52 7.75
C ILE A 68 2.32 -2.94 7.09
N VAL A 69 2.19 -1.75 6.52
CA VAL A 69 3.31 -1.06 5.87
C VAL A 69 3.95 -0.08 6.83
N GLN A 70 5.26 -0.16 6.95
CA GLN A 70 6.05 0.77 7.76
C GLN A 70 5.80 2.21 7.31
N ALA A 71 5.34 3.05 8.23
CA ALA A 71 5.18 4.47 7.97
C ALA A 71 6.54 5.18 8.01
N THR A 72 6.74 6.14 7.11
CA THR A 72 8.03 6.85 6.97
C THR A 72 8.36 7.74 8.17
N THR A 73 7.38 8.01 9.03
CA THR A 73 7.54 8.69 10.32
C THR A 73 8.40 7.88 11.31
N TYR A 74 8.45 6.55 11.16
CA TYR A 74 9.26 5.67 12.01
C TYR A 74 10.59 5.25 11.36
N GLY A 75 10.75 5.45 10.05
CA GLY A 75 12.01 5.17 9.35
C GLY A 75 12.38 3.69 9.40
N ALA A 76 13.62 3.38 9.78
CA ALA A 76 14.13 2.02 9.92
C ALA A 76 13.70 1.30 11.21
N ASP A 77 13.06 1.98 12.17
CA ASP A 77 12.55 1.34 13.38
C ASP A 77 11.16 0.73 13.14
N HIS A 78 11.14 -0.58 12.92
CA HIS A 78 9.94 -1.35 12.64
C HIS A 78 9.25 -1.90 13.89
N GLN A 79 9.56 -1.43 15.11
CA GLN A 79 8.98 -1.99 16.33
C GLN A 79 7.45 -1.92 16.33
N VAL A 80 6.85 -0.85 15.79
CA VAL A 80 5.38 -0.73 15.63
C VAL A 80 4.80 -1.77 14.67
N VAL A 81 5.53 -2.12 13.60
CA VAL A 81 5.12 -3.15 12.63
C VAL A 81 5.24 -4.53 13.27
N LEU A 82 6.35 -4.81 13.95
CA LEU A 82 6.60 -6.08 14.62
C LEU A 82 5.55 -6.37 15.70
N ASP A 83 5.25 -5.39 16.55
CA ASP A 83 4.21 -5.52 17.56
C ASP A 83 2.81 -5.61 16.94
N GLY A 84 2.58 -4.90 15.84
CA GLY A 84 1.35 -5.00 15.06
C GLY A 84 1.13 -6.40 14.46
N LEU A 85 2.16 -7.00 13.89
CA LEU A 85 2.10 -8.37 13.34
C LEU A 85 1.88 -9.40 14.43
N ALA A 86 2.56 -9.26 15.58
CA ALA A 86 2.36 -10.14 16.72
C ALA A 86 0.91 -10.08 17.26
N ALA A 87 0.29 -8.90 17.26
CA ALA A 87 -1.11 -8.73 17.69
C ALA A 87 -2.13 -9.22 16.64
N ALA A 88 -1.82 -9.06 15.35
CA ALA A 88 -2.73 -9.39 14.24
C ALA A 88 -2.73 -10.89 13.89
N GLY A 89 -1.63 -11.59 14.13
CA GLY A 89 -1.52 -13.03 13.91
C GLY A 89 -1.03 -13.41 12.50
N PRO A 90 -1.04 -14.73 12.17
CA PRO A 90 -0.35 -15.28 11.00
C PRO A 90 -0.98 -14.89 9.66
N ASP A 91 -2.19 -14.34 9.65
CA ASP A 91 -2.88 -13.86 8.46
C ASP A 91 -2.49 -12.43 8.06
N TYR A 92 -1.51 -11.84 8.75
CA TYR A 92 -0.96 -10.53 8.43
C TYR A 92 0.50 -10.65 7.98
N ARG A 93 0.91 -9.72 7.10
CA ARG A 93 2.27 -9.57 6.60
C ARG A 93 2.75 -8.15 6.81
N GLY A 94 4.05 -7.95 6.79
CA GLY A 94 4.66 -6.63 6.88
C GLY A 94 5.29 -6.18 5.56
N CYS A 95 5.36 -4.86 5.37
CA CYS A 95 6.18 -4.22 4.36
C CYS A 95 7.13 -3.23 5.03
N ALA A 96 8.43 -3.50 4.96
CA ALA A 96 9.45 -2.67 5.54
C ALA A 96 9.59 -1.33 4.81
N ASN A 97 10.23 -0.36 5.45
CA ASN A 97 10.80 0.78 4.75
C ASN A 97 12.14 0.35 4.12
N ALA A 98 12.33 0.60 2.82
CA ALA A 98 13.51 0.13 2.09
C ALA A 98 14.84 0.64 2.66
N VAL A 99 14.85 1.74 3.43
CA VAL A 99 16.06 2.24 4.11
C VAL A 99 16.65 1.23 5.10
N ALA A 100 15.84 0.35 5.69
CA ALA A 100 16.36 -0.70 6.57
C ALA A 100 17.27 -1.68 5.83
N LEU A 101 17.08 -1.87 4.52
CA LEU A 101 17.93 -2.76 3.72
C LEU A 101 19.35 -2.23 3.57
N THR A 102 19.58 -0.95 3.86
CA THR A 102 20.89 -0.28 3.77
C THR A 102 21.43 0.15 5.13
N GLU A 103 20.56 0.40 6.11
CA GLU A 103 20.93 0.91 7.44
C GLU A 103 21.02 -0.19 8.51
N CYS A 104 20.32 -1.31 8.33
CA CYS A 104 20.26 -2.38 9.33
C CYS A 104 21.15 -3.58 8.94
N ASP A 105 21.56 -4.34 9.94
CA ASP A 105 22.32 -5.58 9.76
C ASP A 105 21.42 -6.76 9.34
N ASP A 106 22.07 -7.85 8.93
CA ASP A 106 21.38 -9.03 8.43
C ASP A 106 20.53 -9.72 9.51
N ALA A 107 20.93 -9.62 10.79
CA ALA A 107 20.16 -10.15 11.91
C ALA A 107 18.83 -9.43 12.08
N TYR A 108 18.81 -8.10 11.93
CA TYR A 108 17.59 -7.32 11.95
C TYR A 108 16.68 -7.64 10.77
N ILE A 109 17.24 -7.77 9.56
CA ILE A 109 16.47 -8.14 8.36
C ILE A 109 15.89 -9.56 8.50
N ALA A 110 16.65 -10.51 9.06
CA ALA A 110 16.16 -11.85 9.38
C ALA A 110 14.99 -11.79 10.38
N ARG A 111 15.10 -10.98 11.45
CA ARG A 111 14.00 -10.76 12.40
C ARG A 111 12.74 -10.23 11.72
N LEU A 112 12.86 -9.29 10.78
CA LEU A 112 11.72 -8.81 9.99
C LEU A 112 11.11 -9.93 9.15
N HIS A 113 11.94 -10.72 8.47
CA HIS A 113 11.49 -11.85 7.68
C HIS A 113 10.75 -12.88 8.54
N ASP A 114 11.32 -13.29 9.67
CA ASP A 114 10.72 -14.28 10.57
C ASP A 114 9.39 -13.80 11.16
N ALA A 115 9.24 -12.49 11.38
CA ALA A 115 7.98 -11.89 11.84
C ALA A 115 6.89 -11.81 10.75
N GLY A 116 7.19 -12.13 9.49
CA GLY A 116 6.23 -12.11 8.39
C GLY A 116 6.35 -10.91 7.45
N VAL A 117 7.42 -10.12 7.52
CA VAL A 117 7.71 -9.09 6.50
C VAL A 117 8.10 -9.78 5.19
N ARG A 118 7.50 -9.35 4.07
CA ARG A 118 7.71 -9.95 2.74
C ARG A 118 8.02 -8.94 1.64
N GLY A 119 8.18 -7.68 1.97
CA GLY A 119 8.50 -6.64 1.01
C GLY A 119 9.09 -5.41 1.62
N ALA A 120 9.60 -4.52 0.77
CA ALA A 120 10.14 -3.24 1.17
C ALA A 120 9.65 -2.11 0.28
N ARG A 121 9.26 -0.99 0.90
CA ARG A 121 8.72 0.20 0.23
C ARG A 121 9.79 1.27 0.03
N PHE A 122 10.00 1.62 -1.24
CA PHE A 122 10.73 2.80 -1.69
C PHE A 122 9.78 3.99 -1.71
N THR A 123 10.00 4.92 -0.78
CA THR A 123 9.18 6.12 -0.59
C THR A 123 9.58 7.23 -1.57
N ARG A 124 8.61 8.08 -1.95
CA ARG A 124 8.84 9.28 -2.77
C ARG A 124 9.73 10.32 -2.08
N GLN A 125 10.40 11.19 -2.84
CA GLN A 125 11.42 12.10 -2.30
C GLN A 125 10.88 13.01 -1.18
N GLY A 126 9.66 13.53 -1.33
CA GLY A 126 9.05 14.45 -0.36
C GLY A 126 8.62 13.83 0.98
N LEU A 127 8.70 12.50 1.15
CA LEU A 127 8.31 11.80 2.38
C LEU A 127 9.46 11.09 3.10
N GLY A 128 10.69 11.24 2.61
CA GLY A 128 11.85 10.63 3.26
C GLY A 128 13.10 10.53 2.39
N ILE A 129 13.95 9.57 2.79
CA ILE A 129 15.34 9.42 2.35
C ILE A 129 15.37 9.01 0.88
N SER A 130 15.82 9.91 0.01
CA SER A 130 16.17 9.59 -1.36
C SER A 130 17.38 8.66 -1.35
N MET A 131 17.22 7.48 -1.94
CA MET A 131 18.25 6.46 -1.99
C MET A 131 19.16 6.70 -3.20
N GLN A 132 20.48 6.71 -2.98
CA GLN A 132 21.44 6.78 -4.09
C GLN A 132 21.38 5.51 -4.94
N GLN A 133 21.78 5.58 -6.22
CA GLN A 133 21.68 4.44 -7.15
C GLN A 133 22.36 3.17 -6.61
N ALA A 134 23.55 3.29 -6.01
CA ALA A 134 24.27 2.14 -5.46
C ALA A 134 23.51 1.48 -4.28
N ASP A 135 22.90 2.29 -3.43
CA ASP A 135 22.06 1.81 -2.31
C ASP A 135 20.79 1.15 -2.83
N PHE A 136 20.18 1.71 -3.88
CA PHE A 136 19.03 1.13 -4.56
C PHE A 136 19.36 -0.25 -5.12
N ASP A 137 20.46 -0.37 -5.87
CA ASP A 137 20.87 -1.64 -6.47
C ASP A 137 21.14 -2.70 -5.38
N ARG A 138 21.78 -2.30 -4.28
CA ARG A 138 22.01 -3.18 -3.11
C ARG A 138 20.71 -3.61 -2.44
N ALA A 139 19.77 -2.69 -2.24
CA ALA A 139 18.46 -2.99 -1.67
C ALA A 139 17.67 -3.96 -2.56
N ILE A 140 17.66 -3.76 -3.88
CA ILE A 140 17.02 -4.67 -4.85
C ILE A 140 17.69 -6.05 -4.84
N ALA A 141 19.02 -6.13 -4.75
CA ALA A 141 19.74 -7.40 -4.61
C ALA A 141 19.29 -8.18 -3.37
N ARG A 142 19.21 -7.50 -2.22
CA ARG A 142 18.74 -8.09 -0.97
C ARG A 142 17.28 -8.52 -1.03
N ILE A 143 16.39 -7.72 -1.63
CA ILE A 143 14.99 -8.09 -1.87
C ILE A 143 14.91 -9.39 -2.69
N ARG A 144 15.73 -9.53 -3.72
CA ARG A 144 15.80 -10.75 -4.55
C ARG A 144 16.23 -11.97 -3.73
N GLU A 145 17.28 -11.83 -2.92
CA GLU A 145 17.77 -12.92 -2.05
C GLU A 145 16.72 -13.38 -1.02
N LEU A 146 15.95 -12.43 -0.47
CA LEU A 146 14.90 -12.71 0.50
C LEU A 146 13.62 -13.28 -0.12
N GLY A 147 13.49 -13.28 -1.45
CA GLY A 147 12.24 -13.58 -2.15
C GLY A 147 11.13 -12.55 -1.86
N TRP A 148 11.51 -11.32 -1.53
CA TRP A 148 10.58 -10.24 -1.20
C TRP A 148 10.09 -9.51 -2.45
N TYR A 149 8.99 -8.77 -2.32
CA TYR A 149 8.56 -7.80 -3.34
C TYR A 149 9.10 -6.40 -3.06
N ALA A 150 9.35 -5.64 -4.13
CA ALA A 150 9.63 -4.21 -4.04
C ALA A 150 8.32 -3.43 -4.20
N LYS A 151 8.13 -2.39 -3.38
CA LYS A 151 6.96 -1.52 -3.42
C LYS A 151 7.39 -0.09 -3.69
N PHE A 152 6.76 0.61 -4.64
CA PHE A 152 7.14 1.98 -5.00
C PHE A 152 5.99 2.93 -4.79
N GLN A 153 6.24 3.97 -4.00
CA GLN A 153 5.31 5.08 -3.85
C GLN A 153 5.54 6.13 -4.95
N PRO A 154 4.51 6.47 -5.76
CA PRO A 154 4.61 7.53 -6.75
C PRO A 154 4.74 8.92 -6.15
N GLU A 155 5.30 9.85 -6.93
CA GLU A 155 5.29 11.29 -6.65
C GLU A 155 3.85 11.86 -6.77
N PRO A 156 3.56 13.05 -6.20
CA PRO A 156 2.23 13.65 -6.27
C PRO A 156 1.67 13.89 -7.68
N ASP A 157 2.55 14.03 -8.66
CA ASP A 157 2.26 14.25 -10.08
C ASP A 157 2.37 12.97 -10.94
N GLY A 158 2.53 11.80 -10.31
CA GLY A 158 2.58 10.51 -10.99
C GLY A 158 3.93 9.81 -10.82
N MET A 159 4.24 8.86 -11.71
CA MET A 159 5.44 8.02 -11.58
C MET A 159 6.44 8.16 -12.74
N MET A 160 6.23 9.12 -13.63
CA MET A 160 7.03 9.25 -14.85
C MET A 160 8.53 9.46 -14.56
N ALA A 161 8.86 10.21 -13.51
CA ALA A 161 10.24 10.41 -13.07
C ALA A 161 10.92 9.13 -12.55
N GLN A 162 10.15 8.10 -12.19
CA GLN A 162 10.63 6.84 -11.62
C GLN A 162 10.78 5.72 -12.65
N LEU A 163 10.31 5.89 -13.90
CA LEU A 163 10.29 4.80 -14.89
C LEU A 163 11.65 4.19 -15.16
N ARG A 164 12.72 5.00 -15.18
CA ARG A 164 14.09 4.51 -15.38
C ARG A 164 14.47 3.45 -14.34
N GLN A 165 14.01 3.60 -13.10
CA GLN A 165 14.30 2.65 -12.02
C GLN A 165 13.62 1.29 -12.26
N PHE A 166 12.54 1.25 -13.05
CA PHE A 166 11.75 0.06 -13.31
C PHE A 166 12.28 -0.77 -14.48
N GLU A 167 13.08 -0.18 -15.38
CA GLU A 167 13.55 -0.83 -16.63
C GLU A 167 14.24 -2.17 -16.37
N ARG A 168 15.03 -2.25 -15.30
CA ARG A 168 15.89 -3.41 -15.00
C ARG A 168 15.37 -4.33 -13.89
N LEU A 169 14.18 -4.07 -13.35
CA LEU A 169 13.62 -4.87 -12.27
C LEU A 169 13.04 -6.19 -12.81
N ASP A 170 13.57 -7.29 -12.29
CA ASP A 170 13.21 -8.68 -12.57
C ASP A 170 12.51 -9.38 -11.39
N ILE A 171 12.35 -8.67 -10.28
CA ILE A 171 11.62 -9.11 -9.08
C ILE A 171 10.13 -8.70 -9.16
N PRO A 172 9.25 -9.21 -8.27
CA PRO A 172 7.91 -8.67 -8.12
C PRO A 172 7.94 -7.20 -7.69
N VAL A 173 7.22 -6.35 -8.40
CA VAL A 173 7.14 -4.91 -8.15
C VAL A 173 5.68 -4.49 -7.96
N LEU A 174 5.35 -3.89 -6.83
CA LEU A 174 4.04 -3.29 -6.56
C LEU A 174 4.10 -1.77 -6.68
N ILE A 175 3.36 -1.22 -7.64
CA ILE A 175 3.17 0.22 -7.76
C ILE A 175 1.98 0.67 -6.92
N ASP A 176 2.24 1.55 -5.96
CA ASP A 176 1.21 2.09 -5.08
C ASP A 176 0.20 2.97 -5.80
N HIS A 177 -1.02 3.00 -5.25
CA HIS A 177 -1.99 4.07 -5.47
C HIS A 177 -2.28 4.39 -6.93
N MET A 178 -2.44 3.35 -7.76
CA MET A 178 -2.68 3.47 -9.22
C MET A 178 -1.65 4.38 -9.92
N GLY A 179 -0.40 4.36 -9.45
CA GLY A 179 0.69 5.21 -9.97
C GLY A 179 0.50 6.70 -9.70
N ARG A 180 -0.58 7.12 -9.03
CA ARG A 180 -1.09 8.50 -9.00
C ARG A 180 -1.36 9.09 -10.38
N ALA A 181 -1.81 8.26 -11.33
CA ALA A 181 -2.34 8.73 -12.61
C ALA A 181 -3.46 9.76 -12.38
N ASP A 182 -3.50 10.82 -13.19
CA ASP A 182 -4.53 11.85 -13.07
C ASP A 182 -5.84 11.41 -13.73
N PRO A 183 -6.93 11.18 -12.96
CA PRO A 183 -8.20 10.77 -13.54
C PRO A 183 -8.76 11.79 -14.55
N ALA A 184 -8.43 13.08 -14.40
CA ALA A 184 -8.89 14.13 -15.31
C ALA A 184 -8.21 14.08 -16.69
N ALA A 185 -6.98 13.56 -16.76
CA ALA A 185 -6.25 13.38 -18.02
C ALA A 185 -6.68 12.11 -18.78
N GLY A 186 -7.40 11.19 -18.12
CA GLY A 186 -8.05 10.05 -18.77
C GLY A 186 -7.07 9.11 -19.47
N GLU A 187 -7.29 8.83 -20.76
CA GLU A 187 -6.42 7.96 -21.57
C GLU A 187 -5.11 8.64 -21.99
N ALA A 188 -5.07 9.96 -21.98
CA ALA A 188 -3.89 10.75 -22.33
C ALA A 188 -2.89 10.86 -21.17
N ASP A 189 -3.26 10.40 -19.96
CA ASP A 189 -2.36 10.43 -18.81
C ASP A 189 -1.12 9.54 -19.05
N PRO A 190 0.10 10.09 -19.00
CA PRO A 190 1.31 9.32 -19.28
C PRO A 190 1.58 8.27 -18.20
N THR A 191 1.19 8.52 -16.95
CA THR A 191 1.35 7.55 -15.86
C THR A 191 0.44 6.33 -16.07
N ARG A 192 -0.82 6.53 -16.48
CA ARG A 192 -1.73 5.45 -16.87
C ARG A 192 -1.13 4.63 -18.00
N GLN A 193 -0.67 5.26 -19.08
CA GLN A 193 -0.08 4.54 -20.23
C GLN A 193 1.13 3.70 -19.80
N ALA A 194 2.00 4.26 -18.96
CA ALA A 194 3.16 3.56 -18.43
C ALA A 194 2.76 2.38 -17.52
N LEU A 195 1.75 2.52 -16.67
CA LEU A 195 1.24 1.41 -15.85
C LEU A 195 0.73 0.26 -16.71
N LEU A 196 -0.06 0.55 -17.75
CA LEU A 196 -0.58 -0.49 -18.65
C LEU A 196 0.56 -1.25 -19.33
N ALA A 197 1.61 -0.54 -19.77
CA ALA A 197 2.80 -1.16 -20.34
C ALA A 197 3.60 -2.01 -19.32
N LEU A 198 3.72 -1.54 -18.07
CA LEU A 198 4.41 -2.29 -17.01
C LEU A 198 3.66 -3.55 -16.63
N LEU A 199 2.33 -3.51 -16.51
CA LEU A 199 1.50 -4.68 -16.18
C LEU A 199 1.63 -5.81 -17.21
N ALA A 200 1.91 -5.47 -18.48
CA ALA A 200 2.17 -6.44 -19.54
C ALA A 200 3.48 -7.24 -19.34
N ARG A 201 4.41 -6.76 -18.51
CA ARG A 201 5.67 -7.47 -18.19
C ARG A 201 5.48 -8.65 -17.24
N GLY A 202 4.34 -8.73 -16.56
CA GLY A 202 3.98 -9.85 -15.69
C GLY A 202 4.64 -9.90 -14.31
N ASN A 203 5.72 -9.13 -14.05
CA ASN A 203 6.30 -8.98 -12.71
C ASN A 203 5.83 -7.70 -11.97
N PHE A 204 5.14 -6.80 -12.67
CA PHE A 204 4.56 -5.60 -12.08
C PHE A 204 3.12 -5.84 -11.65
N TRP A 205 2.79 -5.24 -10.50
CA TRP A 205 1.50 -5.23 -9.85
C TRP A 205 1.09 -3.79 -9.60
N VAL A 206 -0.21 -3.54 -9.48
CA VAL A 206 -0.74 -2.22 -9.13
C VAL A 206 -1.74 -2.33 -7.98
N MET A 207 -1.70 -1.34 -7.09
CA MET A 207 -2.63 -1.23 -5.98
C MET A 207 -3.75 -0.22 -6.27
N LEU A 208 -4.99 -0.69 -6.24
CA LEU A 208 -6.18 0.15 -6.19
C LEU A 208 -6.31 0.71 -4.77
N SER A 209 -6.01 1.99 -4.60
CA SER A 209 -6.07 2.72 -3.32
C SER A 209 -6.02 4.21 -3.60
N LEU A 210 -6.17 5.05 -2.57
CA LEU A 210 -6.17 6.52 -2.67
C LEU A 210 -7.27 7.11 -3.56
N THR A 211 -8.39 6.43 -3.73
CA THR A 211 -9.51 6.93 -4.52
C THR A 211 -9.94 8.34 -4.09
N GLU A 212 -10.07 8.57 -2.79
CA GLU A 212 -10.43 9.86 -2.21
C GLU A 212 -9.37 10.94 -2.49
N LYS A 213 -8.08 10.55 -2.49
CA LYS A 213 -6.97 11.48 -2.79
C LYS A 213 -6.83 11.77 -4.28
N LEU A 214 -7.17 10.82 -5.16
CA LEU A 214 -7.09 10.98 -6.61
C LEU A 214 -8.28 11.72 -7.22
N SER A 215 -9.49 11.45 -6.72
CA SER A 215 -10.72 12.05 -7.25
C SER A 215 -10.69 13.59 -7.22
N LYS A 216 -11.13 14.21 -8.31
CA LYS A 216 -11.33 15.65 -8.46
C LYS A 216 -12.77 16.06 -8.15
N THR A 217 -13.72 15.13 -8.25
CA THR A 217 -15.14 15.40 -8.03
C THR A 217 -15.64 15.04 -6.63
N GLY A 218 -14.84 14.31 -5.84
CA GLY A 218 -15.21 13.87 -4.49
C GLY A 218 -16.14 12.65 -4.52
N HIS A 219 -16.64 12.24 -3.36
CA HIS A 219 -17.52 11.07 -3.25
C HIS A 219 -18.77 11.25 -4.14
N PRO A 220 -19.20 10.24 -4.93
CA PRO A 220 -18.83 8.82 -4.87
C PRO A 220 -17.61 8.42 -5.74
N TRP A 221 -16.74 9.37 -6.09
CA TRP A 221 -15.46 9.17 -6.77
C TRP A 221 -15.56 8.49 -8.14
N ASP A 222 -16.65 8.79 -8.86
CA ASP A 222 -16.95 8.20 -10.16
C ASP A 222 -15.89 8.50 -11.22
N ASP A 223 -15.19 9.61 -11.07
CA ASP A 223 -14.11 10.04 -11.96
C ASP A 223 -12.89 9.11 -11.92
N VAL A 224 -12.72 8.32 -10.85
CA VAL A 224 -11.62 7.35 -10.72
C VAL A 224 -11.95 5.98 -11.32
N LEU A 225 -13.24 5.67 -11.54
CA LEU A 225 -13.69 4.37 -12.08
C LEU A 225 -12.98 3.97 -13.39
N PRO A 226 -12.89 4.85 -14.41
CA PRO A 226 -12.27 4.47 -15.68
C PRO A 226 -10.79 4.09 -15.54
N LEU A 227 -10.07 4.74 -14.63
CA LEU A 227 -8.66 4.42 -14.35
C LEU A 227 -8.54 3.01 -13.75
N ALA A 228 -9.29 2.74 -12.68
CA ALA A 228 -9.23 1.45 -11.99
C ALA A 228 -9.65 0.30 -12.93
N GLN A 229 -10.73 0.48 -13.69
CA GLN A 229 -11.21 -0.52 -14.64
C GLN A 229 -10.21 -0.78 -15.78
N ALA A 230 -9.52 0.25 -16.28
CA ALA A 230 -8.47 0.07 -17.28
C ALA A 230 -7.28 -0.74 -16.74
N LEU A 231 -6.89 -0.52 -15.49
CA LEU A 231 -5.80 -1.27 -14.85
C LEU A 231 -6.19 -2.74 -14.60
N ILE A 232 -7.43 -2.98 -14.16
CA ILE A 232 -7.98 -4.33 -14.01
C ILE A 232 -8.03 -5.05 -15.37
N ALA A 233 -8.54 -4.38 -16.41
CA ALA A 233 -8.64 -4.96 -17.74
C ALA A 233 -7.27 -5.29 -18.36
N ALA A 234 -6.24 -4.51 -18.04
CA ALA A 234 -4.89 -4.75 -18.55
C ALA A 234 -4.26 -6.02 -18.02
N ASN A 235 -4.42 -6.31 -16.72
CA ASN A 235 -3.95 -7.56 -16.13
C ASN A 235 -4.66 -7.85 -14.80
N PRO A 236 -5.79 -8.57 -14.79
CA PRO A 236 -6.58 -8.80 -13.57
C PRO A 236 -5.86 -9.68 -12.54
N ASP A 237 -4.82 -10.41 -12.95
CA ASP A 237 -3.99 -11.25 -12.07
C ASP A 237 -2.83 -10.46 -11.43
N ARG A 238 -2.78 -9.13 -11.65
CA ARG A 238 -1.73 -8.23 -11.16
C ARG A 238 -2.27 -7.01 -10.42
N VAL A 239 -3.48 -7.12 -9.87
CA VAL A 239 -4.15 -6.03 -9.17
C VAL A 239 -4.45 -6.43 -7.73
N VAL A 240 -4.11 -5.56 -6.78
CA VAL A 240 -4.48 -5.70 -5.36
C VAL A 240 -5.20 -4.44 -4.89
N TRP A 241 -5.88 -4.50 -3.75
CA TRP A 241 -6.53 -3.35 -3.13
C TRP A 241 -5.98 -3.09 -1.73
N GLY A 242 -5.93 -1.81 -1.33
CA GLY A 242 -5.62 -1.44 0.05
C GLY A 242 -6.35 -0.18 0.48
N SER A 243 -6.67 -0.09 1.77
CA SER A 243 -7.43 1.02 2.34
C SER A 243 -6.62 2.31 2.41
N ASP A 244 -5.29 2.21 2.57
CA ASP A 244 -4.41 3.29 2.99
C ASP A 244 -4.74 3.84 4.40
N TRP A 245 -5.54 3.12 5.20
CA TRP A 245 -5.90 3.51 6.56
C TRP A 245 -4.62 3.77 7.39
N PRO A 246 -4.55 4.83 8.22
CA PRO A 246 -5.58 5.82 8.56
C PRO A 246 -5.54 7.07 7.67
N HIS A 247 -5.19 6.92 6.39
CA HIS A 247 -5.13 7.97 5.37
C HIS A 247 -4.07 9.06 5.65
N PRO A 248 -2.79 8.68 5.87
CA PRO A 248 -1.75 9.64 6.21
C PRO A 248 -1.51 10.69 5.12
N VAL A 249 -1.06 11.87 5.56
CA VAL A 249 -0.69 12.99 4.68
C VAL A 249 -1.81 13.37 3.70
N SER A 250 -3.05 13.39 4.20
CA SER A 250 -4.22 13.85 3.46
C SER A 250 -4.72 15.18 4.01
N ALA A 251 -4.95 16.14 3.13
CA ALA A 251 -5.69 17.37 3.44
C ALA A 251 -7.16 17.29 2.99
N LYS A 252 -7.55 16.19 2.35
CA LYS A 252 -8.94 15.92 1.99
C LYS A 252 -9.69 15.33 3.18
N PRO A 253 -11.03 15.45 3.21
CA PRO A 253 -11.84 14.77 4.21
C PRO A 253 -11.48 13.29 4.27
N THR A 254 -11.34 12.78 5.50
CA THR A 254 -11.12 11.35 5.74
C THR A 254 -12.27 10.55 5.13
N PRO A 255 -11.99 9.53 4.30
CA PRO A 255 -13.04 8.72 3.69
C PRO A 255 -13.69 7.82 4.74
N ASP A 256 -14.88 7.33 4.42
CA ASP A 256 -15.48 6.21 5.13
C ASP A 256 -14.98 4.90 4.50
N GLU A 257 -14.39 4.01 5.31
CA GLU A 257 -13.75 2.80 4.80
C GLU A 257 -14.78 1.77 4.26
N GLY A 258 -16.02 1.80 4.75
CA GLY A 258 -17.11 1.02 4.16
C GLY A 258 -17.43 1.47 2.74
N GLN A 259 -17.43 2.79 2.50
CA GLN A 259 -17.60 3.35 1.15
C GLN A 259 -16.42 3.04 0.23
N LEU A 260 -15.19 2.95 0.75
CA LEU A 260 -14.03 2.50 -0.04
C LEU A 260 -14.16 1.04 -0.49
N VAL A 261 -14.72 0.17 0.36
CA VAL A 261 -15.03 -1.22 0.00
C VAL A 261 -16.11 -1.28 -1.07
N ASP A 262 -17.17 -0.48 -0.94
CA ASP A 262 -18.22 -0.42 -1.97
C ASP A 262 -17.70 0.16 -3.29
N GLN A 263 -16.76 1.09 -3.23
CA GLN A 263 -16.08 1.60 -4.41
C GLN A 263 -15.20 0.54 -5.10
N LEU A 264 -14.52 -0.32 -4.34
CA LEU A 264 -13.79 -1.46 -4.90
C LEU A 264 -14.73 -2.41 -5.65
N ALA A 265 -15.91 -2.67 -5.12
CA ALA A 265 -16.91 -3.50 -5.82
C ALA A 265 -17.29 -2.92 -7.18
N ARG A 266 -17.39 -1.58 -7.27
CA ARG A 266 -17.65 -0.87 -8.53
C ARG A 266 -16.46 -0.91 -9.49
N TYR A 267 -15.22 -0.92 -8.98
CA TYR A 267 -14.03 -1.15 -9.80
C TYR A 267 -14.03 -2.56 -10.39
N ALA A 268 -14.30 -3.58 -9.57
CA ALA A 268 -14.26 -4.97 -9.96
C ALA A 268 -15.40 -5.33 -10.94
N GLY A 269 -16.60 -4.79 -10.75
CA GLY A 269 -17.77 -5.02 -11.60
C GLY A 269 -18.42 -6.41 -11.46
N ASP A 270 -17.67 -7.40 -10.99
CA ASP A 270 -18.16 -8.77 -10.74
C ASP A 270 -17.41 -9.44 -9.56
N THR A 271 -17.97 -10.56 -9.07
CA THR A 271 -17.45 -11.27 -7.90
C THR A 271 -16.16 -12.04 -8.17
N ALA A 272 -15.91 -12.49 -9.40
CA ALA A 272 -14.69 -13.21 -9.75
C ALA A 272 -13.47 -12.28 -9.79
N THR A 273 -13.65 -11.08 -10.35
CA THR A 273 -12.65 -10.01 -10.32
C THR A 273 -12.39 -9.55 -8.88
N LEU A 274 -13.44 -9.40 -8.06
CA LEU A 274 -13.30 -9.05 -6.65
C LEU A 274 -12.52 -10.12 -5.85
N GLN A 275 -12.81 -11.40 -6.09
CA GLN A 275 -12.09 -12.55 -5.53
C GLN A 275 -10.60 -12.48 -5.89
N LYS A 276 -10.26 -12.23 -7.16
CA LYS A 276 -8.84 -12.08 -7.56
C LYS A 276 -8.15 -10.97 -6.80
N ILE A 277 -8.74 -9.76 -6.80
CA ILE A 277 -8.12 -8.56 -6.22
C ILE A 277 -7.91 -8.69 -4.71
N LEU A 278 -8.85 -9.31 -3.99
CA LEU A 278 -8.82 -9.38 -2.53
C LEU A 278 -8.26 -10.69 -1.99
N VAL A 279 -8.25 -11.77 -2.78
CA VAL A 279 -7.92 -13.10 -2.29
C VAL A 279 -6.73 -13.71 -3.01
N ASP A 280 -6.87 -13.99 -4.30
CA ASP A 280 -5.91 -14.81 -5.05
C ASP A 280 -4.61 -14.04 -5.33
N ASN A 281 -4.74 -12.77 -5.72
CA ASN A 281 -3.61 -11.89 -6.03
C ASN A 281 -2.80 -11.58 -4.76
N PRO A 282 -3.40 -11.16 -3.63
CA PRO A 282 -2.68 -10.98 -2.38
C PRO A 282 -2.01 -12.27 -1.88
N ALA A 283 -2.66 -13.43 -2.03
CA ALA A 283 -2.06 -14.71 -1.64
C ALA A 283 -0.74 -14.97 -2.39
N THR A 284 -0.76 -14.72 -3.70
CA THR A 284 0.41 -14.86 -4.57
C THR A 284 1.50 -13.84 -4.24
N LEU A 285 1.15 -12.56 -4.14
CA LEU A 285 2.14 -11.48 -3.99
C LEU A 285 2.77 -11.42 -2.60
N PHE A 286 1.97 -11.66 -1.55
CA PHE A 286 2.42 -11.52 -0.15
C PHE A 286 2.76 -12.85 0.52
N GLY A 287 2.56 -13.98 -0.16
CA GLY A 287 2.87 -15.31 0.37
C GLY A 287 1.98 -15.68 1.56
N PHE A 288 0.65 -15.55 1.38
CA PHE A 288 -0.31 -16.14 2.31
C PHE A 288 -0.53 -17.61 1.95
N ASP A 289 -0.70 -18.45 2.97
CA ASP A 289 -0.99 -19.87 2.76
C ASP A 289 -2.34 -20.07 2.04
N ALA A 290 -2.46 -21.19 1.32
CA ALA A 290 -3.68 -21.56 0.60
C ALA A 290 -4.85 -21.94 1.50
#